data_AF-N1WS69-F1
#
_entry.id   AF-N1WS69-F1
#
_cell.length_a   1.000
_cell.length_b   1.000
_cell.length_c   1.000
_cell.angle_alpha   90.00
_cell.angle_beta   90.00
_cell.angle_gamma   90.00
#
_symmetry.space_group_name_H-M   'P 1'
#
loop_
_entity.id
_entity.type
_entity.pdbx_description
1 polymer ?
#
loop_
_entity_poly.entity_id
_entity_poly.type
_entity_poly.pdbx_seq_one_letter_code
_entity_poly.pdbx_strand_id
1 'polypeptide(L)'
;MNKRYGQLLNFVLLAIFLAASSISSSQTDVSISVFWEKFRNAILKNDPVNIANLSRFPIYMPYGASEIKSKAELLKRYDEIFNGEADAKECFRNAKPTLDPDRKKEFTVSCKMKGAEPGAEEPILFGFKHTRAAGWKFIYLDNINE
;
A
#
# COMPACT_ATOMS: atom_id res chain seq x y z
N MET A 1 37.84 -7.68 -52.17
CA MET A 1 37.64 -8.66 -51.09
C MET A 1 36.81 -7.99 -49.99
N ASN A 2 35.54 -8.37 -49.90
CA ASN A 2 34.50 -7.68 -49.13
C ASN A 2 34.56 -8.01 -47.63
N LYS A 3 34.57 -6.99 -46.78
CA LYS A 3 34.47 -7.11 -45.31
C LYS A 3 33.04 -7.47 -44.91
N ARG A 4 32.82 -8.70 -44.45
CA ARG A 4 31.62 -9.14 -43.71
C ARG A 4 31.88 -9.04 -42.21
N TYR A 5 31.65 -7.88 -41.61
CA TYR A 5 31.65 -7.67 -40.16
C TYR A 5 30.45 -6.81 -39.75
N GLY A 6 29.24 -7.28 -40.07
CA GLY A 6 28.02 -6.49 -39.87
C GLY A 6 26.81 -7.29 -39.44
N GLN A 7 26.98 -8.38 -38.69
CA GLN A 7 25.83 -9.20 -38.29
C GLN A 7 25.94 -9.97 -36.97
N LEU A 8 26.93 -9.67 -36.12
CA LEU A 8 27.10 -10.34 -34.82
C LEU A 8 26.84 -9.43 -33.60
N LEU A 9 26.50 -8.16 -33.81
CA LEU A 9 26.34 -7.18 -32.72
C LEU A 9 24.89 -6.90 -32.29
N ASN A 10 23.89 -7.64 -32.82
CA ASN A 10 22.47 -7.43 -32.49
C ASN A 10 21.80 -8.55 -31.68
N PHE A 11 22.49 -9.65 -31.36
CA PHE A 11 21.88 -10.74 -30.57
C PHE A 11 22.25 -10.72 -29.09
N VAL A 12 23.29 -10.00 -28.68
CA VAL A 12 23.70 -9.93 -27.26
C VAL A 12 22.87 -8.91 -26.47
N LEU A 13 22.28 -7.91 -27.13
CA LEU A 13 21.46 -6.87 -26.47
C LEU A 13 20.00 -7.30 -26.20
N LEU A 14 19.51 -8.37 -26.82
CA LEU A 14 18.12 -8.84 -26.62
C LEU A 14 17.99 -9.83 -25.45
N ALA A 15 19.08 -10.46 -25.01
CA ALA A 15 19.05 -11.44 -23.92
C ALA A 15 19.06 -10.82 -22.51
N ILE A 16 19.48 -9.56 -22.38
CA ILE A 16 19.57 -8.87 -21.07
C ILE A 16 18.20 -8.29 -20.64
N PHE A 17 17.26 -8.09 -21.57
CA PHE A 17 15.96 -7.51 -21.26
C PHE A 17 14.89 -8.50 -20.76
N LEU A 18 15.13 -9.81 -20.80
CA LEU A 18 14.14 -10.83 -20.40
C LEU A 18 14.27 -11.32 -18.95
N ALA A 19 15.29 -10.87 -18.19
CA ALA A 19 15.52 -11.32 -16.82
C ALA A 19 14.76 -10.52 -15.73
N ALA A 20 13.84 -9.62 -16.09
CA ALA A 20 13.29 -8.63 -15.16
C ALA A 20 11.89 -8.94 -14.57
N SER A 21 11.29 -10.11 -14.80
CA SER A 21 9.85 -10.30 -14.52
C SER A 21 9.48 -11.40 -13.52
N SER A 22 10.40 -11.80 -12.65
CA SER A 22 10.08 -12.75 -11.56
C SER A 22 10.39 -12.11 -10.20
N ILE A 23 9.50 -11.22 -9.74
CA ILE A 23 9.53 -10.83 -8.32
C ILE A 23 9.06 -12.07 -7.54
N SER A 24 9.99 -12.76 -6.89
CA SER A 24 9.68 -13.91 -6.03
C SER A 24 8.78 -13.49 -4.86
N SER A 25 7.92 -14.39 -4.37
CA SER A 25 7.05 -14.14 -3.20
C SER A 25 7.83 -13.58 -2.01
N SER A 26 8.99 -14.17 -1.72
CA SER A 26 9.90 -13.71 -0.65
C SER A 26 10.34 -12.26 -0.80
N GLN A 27 10.58 -11.76 -2.02
CA GLN A 27 10.94 -10.35 -2.25
C GLN A 27 9.73 -9.43 -2.06
N THR A 28 8.54 -9.89 -2.44
CA THR A 28 7.28 -9.17 -2.20
C THR A 28 7.02 -9.03 -0.70
N ASP A 29 7.17 -10.13 0.05
CA ASP A 29 6.96 -10.18 1.51
C ASP A 29 7.91 -9.22 2.25
N VAL A 30 9.19 -9.18 1.85
CA VAL A 30 10.16 -8.23 2.42
C VAL A 30 9.77 -6.78 2.10
N SER A 31 9.37 -6.49 0.86
CA SER A 31 8.98 -5.13 0.47
C SER A 31 7.72 -4.64 1.20
N ILE A 32 6.77 -5.54 1.46
CA ILE A 32 5.56 -5.26 2.25
C ILE A 32 5.95 -5.01 3.69
N SER A 33 6.76 -5.88 4.30
CA SER A 33 7.20 -5.74 5.70
C SER A 33 7.88 -4.39 5.95
N VAL A 34 8.82 -4.00 5.08
CA VAL A 34 9.54 -2.72 5.18
C VAL A 34 8.60 -1.52 5.02
N PHE A 35 7.69 -1.56 4.05
CA PHE A 35 6.72 -0.47 3.87
C PHE A 35 5.74 -0.39 5.05
N TRP A 36 5.20 -1.54 5.46
CA TRP A 36 4.24 -1.63 6.56
C TRP A 36 4.83 -1.08 7.84
N GLU A 37 6.07 -1.47 8.18
CA GLU A 37 6.74 -0.96 9.37
C GLU A 37 6.86 0.57 9.36
N LYS A 38 7.22 1.17 8.21
CA LYS A 38 7.29 2.64 8.05
C LYS A 38 5.93 3.29 8.23
N PHE A 39 4.89 2.76 7.59
CA PHE A 39 3.53 3.30 7.67
C PHE A 39 2.95 3.18 9.08
N ARG A 40 3.06 1.99 9.68
CA ARG A 40 2.68 1.70 11.06
C ARG A 40 3.37 2.66 12.03
N ASN A 41 4.67 2.85 11.89
CA ASN A 41 5.41 3.76 12.77
C ASN A 41 4.95 5.22 12.63
N ALA A 42 4.58 5.66 11.42
CA ALA A 42 4.01 7.00 11.22
C ALA A 42 2.66 7.17 11.94
N ILE A 43 1.77 6.16 11.87
CA ILE A 43 0.50 6.14 12.65
C ILE A 43 0.77 6.21 14.15
N LEU A 44 1.65 5.34 14.67
CA LEU A 44 1.93 5.26 16.11
C LEU A 44 2.56 6.55 16.65
N LYS A 45 3.33 7.26 15.84
CA LYS A 45 3.94 8.56 16.17
C LYS A 45 3.03 9.75 15.92
N ASN A 46 1.84 9.54 15.37
CA ASN A 46 0.93 10.59 14.93
C ASN A 46 1.60 11.57 13.96
N ASP A 47 2.23 11.03 12.91
CA ASP A 47 2.99 11.79 11.91
C ASP A 47 2.24 11.88 10.57
N PRO A 48 1.26 12.79 10.46
CA PRO A 48 0.39 12.90 9.29
C PRO A 48 1.15 13.30 8.02
N VAL A 49 2.29 13.98 8.16
CA VAL A 49 3.13 14.39 7.02
C VAL A 49 3.76 13.17 6.36
N ASN A 50 4.31 12.25 7.15
CA ASN A 50 4.87 11.02 6.61
C ASN A 50 3.80 10.07 6.07
N ILE A 51 2.63 9.98 6.70
CA ILE A 51 1.50 9.24 6.13
C ILE A 51 1.15 9.77 4.74
N ALA A 52 1.03 11.09 4.60
CA ALA A 52 0.71 11.67 3.30
C ALA A 52 1.79 11.37 2.23
N ASN A 53 3.07 11.33 2.60
CA ASN A 53 4.16 10.95 1.70
C ASN A 53 4.12 9.46 1.31
N LEU A 54 3.59 8.61 2.20
CA LEU A 54 3.37 7.18 1.99
C LEU A 54 2.02 6.87 1.33
N SER A 55 1.24 7.89 0.99
CA SER A 55 -0.06 7.76 0.34
C SER A 55 0.02 8.06 -1.15
N ARG A 56 -0.98 7.59 -1.90
CA ARG A 56 -1.23 7.98 -3.29
C ARG A 56 -2.64 8.53 -3.40
N PHE A 57 -2.76 9.65 -4.09
CA PHE A 57 -4.03 10.34 -4.29
C PHE A 57 -4.62 10.04 -5.69
N PRO A 58 -5.96 9.99 -5.82
CA PRO A 58 -6.93 10.09 -4.73
C PRO A 58 -6.90 8.85 -3.82
N ILE A 59 -7.27 9.03 -2.55
CA ILE A 59 -7.52 7.94 -1.59
C ILE A 59 -9.03 7.71 -1.56
N TYR A 60 -9.45 6.49 -1.87
CA TYR A 60 -10.86 6.11 -1.81
C TYR A 60 -11.33 5.98 -0.36
N MET A 61 -12.58 6.33 -0.11
CA MET A 61 -13.18 6.36 1.22
C MET A 61 -14.43 5.46 1.23
N PRO A 62 -14.94 5.07 2.43
CA PRO A 62 -16.17 4.31 2.57
C PRO A 62 -17.38 5.00 1.92
N TYR A 63 -18.48 4.26 1.78
CA TYR A 63 -19.66 4.73 1.06
C TYR A 63 -20.19 6.06 1.63
N GLY A 64 -20.55 6.99 0.74
CA GLY A 64 -21.07 8.30 1.13
C GLY A 64 -20.00 9.32 1.56
N ALA A 65 -18.75 8.93 1.80
CA ALA A 65 -17.64 9.84 2.05
C ALA A 65 -16.95 10.27 0.76
N SER A 66 -16.54 11.55 0.66
CA SER A 66 -15.77 12.02 -0.48
C SER A 66 -14.32 11.52 -0.43
N GLU A 67 -13.78 11.11 -1.58
CA GLU A 67 -12.37 10.77 -1.75
C GLU A 67 -11.43 11.89 -1.27
N ILE A 68 -10.26 11.51 -0.74
CA ILE A 68 -9.20 12.46 -0.39
C ILE A 68 -8.34 12.73 -1.62
N LYS A 69 -8.37 13.96 -2.13
CA LYS A 69 -7.75 14.28 -3.43
C LYS A 69 -6.31 14.77 -3.34
N SER A 70 -5.84 15.14 -2.16
CA SER A 70 -4.52 15.74 -2.00
C SER A 70 -3.90 15.50 -0.63
N LYS A 71 -2.58 15.74 -0.56
CA LYS A 71 -1.83 15.79 0.70
C LYS A 71 -2.45 16.78 1.69
N ALA A 72 -2.79 17.98 1.24
CA ALA A 72 -3.37 19.01 2.12
C ALA A 72 -4.72 18.57 2.68
N GLU A 73 -5.53 17.86 1.88
CA GLU A 73 -6.81 17.32 2.33
C GLU A 73 -6.63 16.17 3.34
N LEU A 74 -5.69 15.26 3.10
CA LEU A 74 -5.37 14.20 4.07
C LEU A 74 -4.95 14.78 5.41
N LEU A 75 -4.10 15.81 5.41
CA LEU A 75 -3.67 16.46 6.66
C LEU A 75 -4.86 17.07 7.42
N LYS A 76 -5.85 17.62 6.71
CA LYS A 76 -7.07 18.18 7.33
C LYS A 76 -8.02 17.10 7.85
N ARG A 77 -8.14 15.99 7.14
CA ARG A 77 -9.07 14.88 7.43
C ARG A 77 -8.37 13.70 8.13
N TYR A 78 -7.19 13.92 8.70
CA TYR A 78 -6.38 12.85 9.27
C TYR A 78 -7.13 12.09 10.36
N ASP A 79 -7.74 12.80 11.30
CA ASP A 79 -8.48 12.18 12.40
C ASP A 79 -9.74 11.45 11.92
N GLU A 80 -10.38 11.93 10.85
CA GLU A 80 -11.52 11.24 10.24
C GLU A 80 -11.10 9.86 9.69
N ILE A 81 -9.97 9.81 8.98
CA ILE A 81 -9.48 8.59 8.32
C ILE A 81 -8.95 7.58 9.34
N PHE A 82 -8.20 8.04 10.36
CA PHE A 82 -7.43 7.15 11.24
C PHE A 82 -7.97 7.04 12.67
N ASN A 83 -8.92 7.90 13.05
CA ASN A 83 -9.50 7.93 14.40
C ASN A 83 -11.03 8.12 14.40
N GLY A 84 -11.66 8.05 13.21
CA GLY A 84 -13.12 8.11 13.02
C GLY A 84 -13.77 6.79 13.38
N GLU A 85 -13.97 5.93 12.38
CA GLU A 85 -14.61 4.62 12.56
C GLU A 85 -13.73 3.58 13.25
N ALA A 86 -12.41 3.68 13.11
CA ALA A 86 -11.44 2.84 13.82
C ALA A 86 -10.51 3.69 14.68
N ASP A 87 -9.99 3.11 15.77
CA ASP A 87 -8.76 3.61 16.41
C ASP A 87 -7.57 2.93 15.73
N ALA A 88 -7.08 3.54 14.63
CA ALA A 88 -5.98 2.97 13.86
C ALA A 88 -4.70 2.87 14.70
N LYS A 89 -4.49 3.77 15.66
CA LYS A 89 -3.30 3.76 16.51
C LYS A 89 -3.29 2.54 17.41
N GLU A 90 -4.43 2.20 18.01
CA GLU A 90 -4.54 1.00 18.84
C GLU A 90 -4.47 -0.27 18.00
N CYS A 91 -5.24 -0.33 16.91
CA CYS A 91 -5.23 -1.45 15.98
C CYS A 91 -3.82 -1.78 15.46
N PHE A 92 -3.09 -0.76 14.99
CA PHE A 92 -1.83 -0.93 14.28
C PHE A 92 -0.67 -1.40 15.18
N ARG A 93 -0.85 -1.44 16.51
CA ARG A 93 0.15 -2.03 17.41
C ARG A 93 0.39 -3.50 17.09
N ASN A 94 -0.67 -4.23 16.75
CA ASN A 94 -0.64 -5.68 16.60
C ASN A 94 -1.09 -6.16 15.21
N ALA A 95 -1.74 -5.30 14.43
CA ALA A 95 -2.24 -5.65 13.11
C ALA A 95 -1.12 -6.07 12.14
N LYS A 96 -1.46 -7.02 11.27
CA LYS A 96 -0.55 -7.59 10.27
C LYS A 96 -1.12 -7.35 8.86
N PRO A 97 -0.26 -7.13 7.86
CA PRO A 97 -0.69 -7.09 6.47
C PRO A 97 -1.31 -8.43 6.04
N THR A 98 -2.44 -8.37 5.37
CA THR A 98 -3.09 -9.51 4.71
C THR A 98 -2.96 -9.33 3.21
N LEU A 99 -2.24 -10.25 2.57
CA LEU A 99 -2.11 -10.30 1.11
C LEU A 99 -3.39 -10.88 0.50
N ASP A 100 -3.87 -10.23 -0.55
CA ASP A 100 -4.88 -10.82 -1.40
C ASP A 100 -4.19 -11.76 -2.41
N PRO A 101 -4.52 -13.07 -2.42
CA PRO A 101 -3.86 -14.05 -3.31
C PRO A 101 -4.11 -13.76 -4.79
N ASP A 102 -5.25 -13.15 -5.12
CA ASP A 102 -5.66 -12.79 -6.47
C ASP A 102 -5.12 -11.40 -6.87
N ARG A 103 -4.86 -10.55 -5.89
CA ARG A 103 -4.27 -9.21 -6.07
C ARG A 103 -2.92 -9.08 -5.38
N LYS A 104 -1.90 -9.79 -5.89
CA LYS A 104 -0.50 -9.78 -5.40
C LYS A 104 0.19 -8.41 -5.30
N LYS A 105 -0.42 -7.35 -5.84
CA LYS A 105 0.06 -5.95 -5.75
C LYS A 105 -0.76 -5.13 -4.76
N GLU A 106 -1.59 -5.77 -3.97
CA GLU A 106 -2.43 -5.16 -2.96
C GLU A 106 -2.33 -5.97 -1.67
N PHE A 107 -2.37 -5.26 -0.55
CA PHE A 107 -2.57 -5.88 0.75
C PHE A 107 -3.45 -4.96 1.59
N THR A 108 -4.10 -5.52 2.59
CA THR A 108 -4.94 -4.79 3.52
C THR A 108 -4.44 -4.92 4.94
N VAL A 109 -4.88 -4.01 5.79
CA VAL A 109 -4.84 -4.16 7.24
C VAL A 109 -6.26 -3.95 7.75
N SER A 110 -6.79 -4.95 8.43
CA SER A 110 -8.14 -4.93 8.98
C SER A 110 -8.12 -4.41 10.41
N CYS A 111 -9.12 -3.61 10.77
CA CYS A 111 -9.32 -3.09 12.11
C CYS A 111 -10.79 -3.23 12.52
N LYS A 112 -10.99 -3.39 13.82
CA LYS A 112 -12.32 -3.29 14.44
C LYS A 112 -12.81 -1.86 14.40
N MET A 113 -14.13 -1.72 14.45
CA MET A 113 -14.73 -0.43 14.76
C MET A 113 -14.27 0.04 16.14
N LYS A 114 -14.16 1.36 16.30
CA LYS A 114 -13.75 2.00 17.54
C LYS A 114 -14.78 1.73 18.64
N GLY A 115 -14.28 1.29 19.80
CA GLY A 115 -15.13 0.91 20.92
C GLY A 115 -15.80 -0.46 20.78
N ALA A 116 -15.45 -1.25 19.76
CA ALA A 116 -15.92 -2.63 19.64
C ALA A 116 -15.33 -3.53 20.74
N GLU A 117 -16.13 -4.49 21.19
CA GLU A 117 -15.73 -5.46 22.22
C GLU A 117 -14.59 -6.38 21.74
N PRO A 118 -13.81 -6.96 22.68
CA PRO A 118 -12.86 -8.01 22.35
C PRO A 118 -13.54 -9.14 21.55
N GLY A 119 -12.84 -9.65 20.52
CA GLY A 119 -13.39 -10.67 19.62
C GLY A 119 -14.35 -10.17 18.53
N ALA A 120 -14.73 -8.89 18.49
CA ALA A 120 -15.54 -8.35 17.39
C ALA A 120 -14.83 -8.45 16.02
N GLU A 121 -15.62 -8.42 14.95
CA GLU A 121 -15.16 -8.43 13.56
C GLU A 121 -14.33 -7.18 13.21
N GLU A 122 -13.55 -7.27 12.13
CA GLU A 122 -12.62 -6.23 11.68
C GLU A 122 -13.03 -5.66 10.31
N PRO A 123 -14.16 -4.92 10.22
CA PRO A 123 -14.71 -4.49 8.94
C PRO A 123 -13.97 -3.29 8.32
N ILE A 124 -13.16 -2.57 9.11
CA ILE A 124 -12.46 -1.38 8.63
C ILE A 124 -11.17 -1.80 7.94
N LEU A 125 -11.07 -1.56 6.64
CA LEU A 125 -9.93 -1.97 5.82
C LEU A 125 -9.08 -0.78 5.41
N PHE A 126 -7.80 -0.80 5.79
CA PHE A 126 -6.78 0.09 5.24
C PHE A 126 -6.09 -0.61 4.06
N GLY A 127 -6.27 -0.06 2.87
CA GLY A 127 -5.81 -0.63 1.62
C GLY A 127 -4.51 -0.04 1.09
N PHE A 128 -3.60 -0.92 0.66
CA PHE A 128 -2.29 -0.55 0.14
C PHE A 128 -2.04 -1.20 -1.22
N LYS A 129 -1.38 -0.47 -2.13
CA LYS A 129 -1.08 -0.95 -3.49
C LYS A 129 0.34 -0.64 -3.92
N HIS A 130 0.97 -1.62 -4.56
CA HIS A 130 2.29 -1.47 -5.15
C HIS A 130 2.19 -0.72 -6.48
N THR A 131 2.86 0.43 -6.55
CA THR A 131 2.99 1.25 -7.75
C THR A 131 4.36 1.02 -8.38
N ARG A 132 4.44 1.01 -9.72
CA ARG A 132 5.73 0.82 -10.41
C ARG A 132 6.76 1.91 -10.08
N ALA A 133 6.31 3.16 -9.93
CA ALA A 133 7.19 4.31 -9.76
C ALA A 133 7.57 4.61 -8.31
N ALA A 134 6.67 4.36 -7.36
CA ALA A 134 6.82 4.83 -5.98
C ALA A 134 6.74 3.72 -4.93
N GLY A 135 6.72 2.45 -5.35
CA GLY A 135 6.53 1.30 -4.48
C GLY A 135 5.14 1.24 -3.86
N TRP A 136 5.03 0.61 -2.70
CA TRP A 136 3.80 0.51 -1.92
C TRP A 136 3.30 1.89 -1.46
N LYS A 137 1.97 2.08 -1.53
CA LYS A 137 1.28 3.30 -1.13
C LYS A 137 -0.06 2.97 -0.48
N PHE A 138 -0.46 3.77 0.51
CA PHE A 138 -1.84 3.81 1.00
C PHE A 138 -2.76 4.39 -0.07
N ILE A 139 -3.90 3.73 -0.33
CA ILE A 139 -4.79 4.09 -1.44
C ILE A 139 -6.28 4.08 -1.11
N TYR A 140 -6.72 3.44 -0.02
CA TYR A 140 -8.12 3.51 0.39
C TYR A 140 -8.33 3.19 1.87
N LEU A 141 -9.40 3.75 2.42
CA LEU A 141 -10.09 3.28 3.63
C LEU A 141 -11.45 2.74 3.18
N ASP A 142 -11.88 1.62 3.75
CA ASP A 142 -13.19 1.04 3.46
C ASP A 142 -13.82 0.49 4.75
N ASN A 143 -15.14 0.38 4.76
CA ASN A 143 -15.91 -0.31 5.79
C ASN A 143 -16.83 -1.30 5.08
N ILE A 144 -16.48 -2.60 5.16
CA ILE A 144 -17.18 -3.65 4.40
C ILE A 144 -18.61 -3.94 4.89
N ASN A 145 -19.04 -3.29 5.97
CA ASN A 145 -20.39 -3.42 6.50
C ASN A 145 -21.37 -2.35 5.96
N GLU A 146 -20.92 -1.44 5.09
CA GLU A 146 -21.72 -0.33 4.53
C GLU A 146 -22.28 -0.58 3.12
#